data_AF-A0A7X9DIN0-F1
#
_entry.id   AF-A0A7X9DIN0-F1
#
_cell.length_a   1.000
_cell.length_b   1.000
_cell.length_c   1.000
_cell.angle_alpha   90.00
_cell.angle_beta   90.00
_cell.angle_gamma   90.00
#
_symmetry.space_group_name_H-M   'P 1'
#
loop_
_entity.id
_entity.type
_entity.pdbx_description
1 polymer ?
#
loop_
_entity_poly.entity_id
_entity_poly.type
_entity_poly.pdbx_seq_one_letter_code
_entity_poly.pdbx_strand_id
1 'polypeptide(L)'
;MVNKHGKKKILSYENIYLPGLLVSGALFLYAIVFNMSFSYMGNTSTDVVHFILYRYKFLIVLYFIKIIVVYACLGIILSIFFNHGIRQILTFLNKTIHSKRTFYSSAILTFTIIFLQLCKSIVLYPQLYQETIFNKNIVYNYFQIALTNNLSPVVIEIIQICILAPFLVALLLPVFTYLTKRKNDIIDILIILFNRWKFVATALFIAVIVLIVTVTGTISYKNTHEKPNIIILASDALRPDHFSGFGYHRNTTPNIDTLIAQGTTCTNVYTVVPRTFPAWVSILTSQLPAKHGIGHMFPTAQSRNRNLVTLATVLKDYGYYTSVVGDFAADIFPRINLGFDTVKAPTFNMRIMIKQIILKNHTFLLPFLTNSIGFALFPEIREFAEFADPQFVIDDIKSEISKSIHTKKPFFITTFFSITHFPYPACYPYYNYFTDTSYKGPFKYSKNRVVSLDSSGVASEYEPSLQEIEYIRALYDGCLYAFDEAVGTIMQYLKDKNLYDNTIIIIVSDHGENLYEHEYGMGHG
;
A
#
# COMPACT_ATOMS: atom_id res chain seq x y z
N MET A 1 50.25 -19.12 4.69
CA MET A 1 50.77 -20.36 5.30
C MET A 1 49.89 -21.53 4.89
N VAL A 2 50.46 -22.47 4.13
CA VAL A 2 49.83 -23.71 3.65
C VAL A 2 50.04 -24.78 4.73
N ASN A 3 49.00 -25.48 5.15
CA ASN A 3 49.13 -26.60 6.07
C ASN A 3 49.10 -27.94 5.30
N LYS A 4 49.79 -28.94 5.86
CA LYS A 4 50.35 -30.15 5.24
C LYS A 4 49.35 -31.20 4.70
N HIS A 5 48.09 -30.86 4.50
CA HIS A 5 47.10 -31.71 3.82
C HIS A 5 46.40 -30.86 2.77
N GLY A 6 46.64 -31.16 1.50
CA GLY A 6 46.17 -30.46 0.30
C GLY A 6 44.65 -30.46 0.07
N LYS A 7 43.86 -30.20 1.11
CA LYS A 7 42.47 -29.76 0.96
C LYS A 7 42.48 -28.25 0.92
N LYS A 8 42.28 -27.66 -0.27
CA LYS A 8 41.66 -26.33 -0.37
C LYS A 8 40.49 -26.35 0.61
N LYS A 9 40.49 -25.48 1.63
CA LYS A 9 39.33 -25.33 2.51
C LYS A 9 38.22 -24.79 1.62
N ILE A 10 37.44 -25.68 1.01
CA ILE A 10 36.22 -25.34 0.30
C ILE A 10 35.40 -24.65 1.38
N LEU A 11 35.32 -23.33 1.29
CA LEU A 11 34.37 -22.55 2.07
C LEU A 11 33.01 -23.22 1.81
N SER A 12 32.41 -23.81 2.84
CA SER A 12 31.09 -24.40 2.65
C SER A 12 30.17 -23.28 2.18
N TYR A 13 29.45 -23.53 1.08
CA TYR A 13 28.51 -22.58 0.48
C TYR A 13 27.54 -22.02 1.54
N GLU A 14 27.29 -22.77 2.61
CA GLU A 14 26.57 -22.37 3.82
C GLU A 14 27.03 -21.02 4.39
N ASN A 15 28.33 -20.73 4.41
CA ASN A 15 28.86 -19.47 4.96
C ASN A 15 28.48 -18.22 4.14
N ILE A 16 27.83 -18.39 2.97
CA ILE A 16 27.42 -17.30 2.09
C ILE A 16 25.99 -16.87 2.39
N TYR A 17 25.05 -17.81 2.50
CA TYR A 17 23.62 -17.51 2.65
C TYR A 17 23.11 -17.65 4.10
N LEU A 18 23.78 -18.45 4.93
CA LEU A 18 23.38 -18.68 6.33
C LEU A 18 23.33 -17.39 7.20
N PRO A 19 24.22 -16.39 7.05
CA PRO A 19 24.11 -15.15 7.83
C PRO A 19 22.75 -14.48 7.71
N GLY A 20 22.28 -14.22 6.48
CA GLY A 20 20.99 -13.58 6.28
C GLY A 20 19.81 -14.49 6.58
N LEU A 21 19.94 -15.81 6.38
CA LEU A 21 18.89 -16.76 6.78
C LEU A 21 18.67 -16.75 8.31
N LEU A 22 19.74 -16.66 9.10
CA LEU A 22 19.64 -16.54 10.56
C LEU A 22 19.02 -15.20 10.96
N VAL A 23 19.40 -14.11 10.30
CA VAL A 23 18.81 -12.77 10.55
C VAL A 23 17.31 -12.80 10.23
N SER A 24 16.92 -13.22 9.03
CA SER A 24 15.51 -13.29 8.64
C SER A 24 14.70 -14.25 9.51
N GLY A 25 15.29 -15.38 9.91
CA GLY A 25 14.69 -16.33 10.83
C GLY A 25 14.45 -15.73 12.22
N ALA A 26 15.42 -14.98 12.75
CA ALA A 26 15.26 -14.27 14.02
C ALA A 26 14.17 -13.19 13.94
N LEU A 27 14.08 -12.45 12.83
CA LEU A 27 13.04 -11.44 12.62
C LEU A 27 11.64 -12.06 12.44
N PHE A 28 11.55 -13.21 11.79
CA PHE A 28 10.31 -14.00 11.73
C PHE A 28 9.89 -14.45 13.14
N LEU A 29 10.81 -15.05 13.91
CA LEU A 29 10.54 -15.47 15.29
C LEU A 29 10.13 -14.28 16.18
N TYR A 30 10.75 -13.12 16.00
CA TYR A 30 10.37 -11.91 16.70
C TYR A 30 8.89 -11.57 16.45
N ALA A 31 8.44 -11.60 15.20
CA ALA A 31 7.04 -11.33 14.86
C ALA A 31 6.09 -12.35 15.53
N ILE A 32 6.45 -13.63 15.54
CA ILE A 32 5.63 -14.68 16.17
C ILE A 32 5.57 -14.52 17.70
N VAL A 33 6.70 -14.26 18.35
CA VAL A 33 6.79 -14.24 19.82
C VAL A 33 6.24 -12.94 20.40
N PHE A 34 6.51 -11.80 19.74
CA PHE A 34 6.27 -10.49 20.34
C PHE A 34 5.14 -9.68 19.70
N ASN A 35 4.61 -10.09 18.54
CA ASN A 35 3.54 -9.34 17.85
C ASN A 35 2.28 -10.16 17.63
N MET A 36 2.38 -11.47 17.35
CA MET A 36 1.21 -12.28 17.00
C MET A 36 0.16 -12.27 18.12
N SER A 37 -1.01 -11.72 17.78
CA SER A 37 -2.25 -11.90 18.53
C SER A 37 -3.33 -12.34 17.56
N PHE A 38 -4.20 -13.26 18.01
CA PHE A 38 -5.40 -13.66 17.26
C PHE A 38 -6.65 -12.91 17.77
N SER A 39 -6.48 -11.68 18.27
CA SER A 39 -7.62 -10.82 18.60
C SER A 39 -8.33 -10.38 17.32
N TYR A 40 -9.65 -10.51 17.28
CA TYR A 40 -10.47 -10.18 16.10
C TYR A 40 -11.34 -8.96 16.40
N MET A 41 -11.10 -7.80 15.77
CA MET A 41 -11.92 -6.58 15.97
C MET A 41 -12.14 -6.23 17.47
N GLY A 42 -11.12 -6.42 18.30
CA GLY A 42 -11.21 -6.23 19.76
C GLY A 42 -11.85 -7.42 20.52
N ASN A 43 -12.36 -8.43 19.83
CA ASN A 43 -12.82 -9.68 20.42
C ASN A 43 -11.63 -10.58 20.77
N THR A 44 -11.45 -10.83 22.06
CA THR A 44 -10.41 -11.68 22.65
C THR A 44 -10.96 -13.02 23.15
N SER A 45 -12.20 -13.37 22.78
CA SER A 45 -12.85 -14.63 23.17
C SER A 45 -12.03 -15.84 22.73
N THR A 46 -11.68 -16.68 23.70
CA THR A 46 -10.97 -17.94 23.49
C THR A 46 -11.74 -18.86 22.55
N ASP A 47 -13.08 -18.87 22.61
CA ASP A 47 -13.92 -19.72 21.78
C ASP A 47 -13.86 -19.31 20.31
N VAL A 48 -13.87 -18.00 20.03
CA VAL A 48 -13.72 -17.46 18.67
C VAL A 48 -12.35 -17.78 18.12
N VAL A 49 -11.30 -17.61 18.92
CA VAL A 49 -9.92 -17.96 18.52
C VAL A 49 -9.80 -19.46 18.24
N HIS A 50 -10.30 -20.32 19.12
CA HIS A 50 -10.29 -21.77 18.93
C HIS A 50 -11.07 -22.18 17.68
N PHE A 51 -12.23 -21.59 17.44
CA PHE A 51 -13.00 -21.83 16.22
C PHE A 51 -12.21 -21.45 14.97
N ILE A 52 -11.59 -20.27 14.94
CA ILE A 52 -10.77 -19.81 13.80
C ILE A 52 -9.60 -20.76 13.57
N LEU A 53 -8.83 -21.09 14.61
CA LEU A 53 -7.68 -21.99 14.52
C LEU A 53 -8.12 -23.37 14.03
N TYR A 54 -9.19 -23.95 14.57
CA TYR A 54 -9.67 -25.27 14.17
C TYR A 54 -10.19 -25.27 12.74
N ARG A 55 -11.04 -24.30 12.38
CA ARG A 55 -11.71 -24.25 11.06
C ARG A 55 -10.74 -23.89 9.93
N TYR A 56 -9.72 -23.06 10.20
CA TYR A 56 -8.81 -22.53 9.19
C TYR A 56 -7.35 -22.99 9.36
N LYS A 57 -7.06 -24.00 10.19
CA LYS A 57 -5.69 -24.50 10.46
C LYS A 57 -4.82 -24.64 9.22
N PHE A 58 -5.35 -25.26 8.15
CA PHE A 58 -4.58 -25.48 6.93
C PHE A 58 -4.25 -24.18 6.19
N LEU A 59 -5.20 -23.23 6.15
CA LEU A 59 -4.97 -21.90 5.58
C LEU A 59 -3.87 -21.18 6.37
N ILE A 60 -3.96 -21.20 7.70
CA ILE A 60 -3.01 -20.55 8.60
C ILE A 60 -1.60 -21.13 8.41
N VAL A 61 -1.46 -22.46 8.45
CA VAL A 61 -0.17 -23.14 8.28
C VAL A 61 0.44 -22.86 6.91
N LEU A 62 -0.33 -22.99 5.82
CA LEU A 62 0.17 -22.71 4.46
C LEU A 62 0.59 -21.25 4.30
N TYR A 63 -0.14 -20.34 4.94
CA TYR A 63 0.17 -18.92 4.88
C TYR A 63 1.45 -18.57 5.67
N PHE A 64 1.66 -19.19 6.84
CA PHE A 64 2.94 -19.09 7.56
C PHE A 64 4.10 -19.67 6.75
N ILE A 65 3.92 -20.83 6.09
CA ILE A 65 4.96 -21.41 5.22
C ILE A 65 5.34 -20.40 4.13
N LYS A 66 4.35 -19.77 3.48
CA LYS A 66 4.59 -18.74 2.47
C LYS A 66 5.40 -17.57 3.04
N ILE A 67 5.03 -17.07 4.22
CA ILE A 67 5.75 -15.97 4.89
C ILE A 67 7.19 -16.38 5.22
N ILE A 68 7.41 -17.57 5.77
CA ILE A 68 8.74 -18.11 6.09
C ILE A 68 9.61 -18.19 4.82
N VAL A 69 9.04 -18.67 3.72
CA VAL A 69 9.75 -18.73 2.42
C VAL A 69 10.17 -17.34 1.97
N VAL A 70 9.29 -16.33 2.07
CA VAL A 70 9.65 -14.95 1.67
C VAL A 70 10.71 -14.35 2.60
N TYR A 71 10.64 -14.56 3.91
CA TYR A 71 11.71 -14.19 4.84
C TYR A 71 13.04 -14.85 4.46
N ALA A 72 13.03 -16.16 4.20
CA ALA A 72 14.22 -16.90 3.81
C ALA A 72 14.81 -16.38 2.49
N CYS A 73 13.97 -16.14 1.47
CA CYS A 73 14.41 -15.55 0.21
C CYS A 73 15.05 -14.17 0.42
N LEU A 74 14.41 -13.29 1.19
CA LEU A 74 14.92 -11.96 1.51
C LEU A 74 16.29 -12.04 2.20
N GLY A 75 16.41 -12.87 3.25
CA GLY A 75 17.65 -13.08 3.99
C GLY A 75 18.76 -13.65 3.11
N ILE A 76 18.46 -14.69 2.31
CA ILE A 76 19.41 -15.33 1.41
C ILE A 76 19.92 -14.36 0.35
N ILE A 77 19.04 -13.60 -0.31
CA ILE A 77 19.40 -12.64 -1.36
C ILE A 77 20.34 -11.56 -0.81
N LEU A 78 19.96 -10.94 0.32
CA LEU A 78 20.78 -9.89 0.95
C LEU A 78 22.13 -10.46 1.44
N SER A 79 22.14 -11.66 2.02
CA SER A 79 23.37 -12.30 2.46
C SER A 79 24.31 -12.62 1.30
N ILE A 80 23.78 -13.15 0.19
CA ILE A 80 24.57 -13.40 -1.02
C ILE A 80 25.16 -12.09 -1.54
N PHE A 81 24.35 -11.03 -1.64
CA PHE A 81 24.79 -9.71 -2.10
C PHE A 81 25.95 -9.18 -1.25
N PHE A 82 25.77 -9.10 0.07
CA PHE A 82 26.79 -8.57 0.97
C PHE A 82 28.03 -9.45 1.07
N ASN A 83 27.88 -10.77 1.16
CA ASN A 83 29.02 -11.68 1.27
C ASN A 83 29.92 -11.59 0.03
N HIS A 84 29.34 -11.58 -1.17
CA HIS A 84 30.10 -11.41 -2.40
C HIS A 84 30.71 -10.01 -2.49
N GLY A 85 29.94 -8.96 -2.19
CA GLY A 85 30.44 -7.59 -2.18
C GLY A 85 31.63 -7.40 -1.24
N ILE A 86 31.55 -7.89 0.01
CA ILE A 86 32.66 -7.84 0.98
C ILE A 86 33.89 -8.54 0.42
N ARG A 87 33.74 -9.73 -0.17
CA ARG A 87 34.87 -10.48 -0.74
C ARG A 87 35.53 -9.71 -1.87
N GLN A 88 34.74 -9.13 -2.79
CA GLN A 88 35.27 -8.32 -3.89
C GLN A 88 36.00 -7.08 -3.39
N ILE A 89 35.44 -6.37 -2.40
CA ILE A 89 36.10 -5.21 -1.78
C ILE A 89 37.43 -5.62 -1.14
N LEU A 90 37.45 -6.71 -0.37
CA LEU A 90 38.69 -7.19 0.27
C LEU A 90 39.73 -7.64 -0.75
N THR A 91 39.32 -8.29 -1.84
CA THR A 91 40.21 -8.65 -2.94
C THR A 91 40.79 -7.42 -3.62
N PHE A 92 39.97 -6.40 -3.91
CA PHE A 92 40.43 -5.15 -4.50
C PHE A 92 41.43 -4.40 -3.60
N LEU A 93 41.17 -4.38 -2.29
CA LEU A 93 42.06 -3.76 -1.29
C LEU A 93 43.29 -4.61 -0.94
N ASN A 94 43.51 -5.75 -1.61
CA ASN A 94 44.57 -6.72 -1.30
C ASN A 94 44.59 -7.15 0.19
N LYS A 95 43.42 -7.24 0.82
CA LYS A 95 43.26 -7.66 2.22
C LYS A 95 42.89 -9.15 2.32
N THR A 96 43.28 -9.76 3.44
CA THR A 96 42.97 -11.17 3.71
C THR A 96 41.49 -11.40 3.98
N ILE A 97 40.90 -12.39 3.31
CA ILE A 97 39.50 -12.78 3.49
C ILE A 97 39.38 -13.72 4.70
N HIS A 98 38.78 -13.22 5.77
CA HIS A 98 38.45 -14.03 6.94
C HIS A 98 36.98 -14.47 6.91
N SER A 99 36.75 -15.79 6.84
CA SER A 99 35.39 -16.35 6.72
C SER A 99 34.45 -15.91 7.85
N LYS A 100 34.91 -15.97 9.11
CA LYS A 100 34.09 -15.57 10.27
C LYS A 100 33.73 -14.08 10.24
N ARG A 101 34.70 -13.20 9.95
CA ARG A 101 34.44 -11.75 9.85
C ARG A 101 33.46 -11.45 8.72
N THR A 102 33.64 -12.06 7.55
CA THR A 102 32.73 -11.92 6.41
C THR A 102 31.31 -12.36 6.77
N PHE A 103 31.17 -13.48 7.50
CA PHE A 103 29.89 -13.99 7.99
C PHE A 103 29.18 -12.96 8.87
N TYR A 104 29.84 -12.47 9.94
CA TYR A 104 29.22 -11.51 10.86
C TYR A 104 28.95 -10.15 10.20
N SER A 105 29.87 -9.65 9.37
CA SER A 105 29.64 -8.40 8.62
C SER A 105 28.45 -8.52 7.67
N SER A 106 28.30 -9.66 6.98
CA SER A 106 27.15 -9.93 6.12
C SER A 106 25.84 -9.97 6.92
N ALA A 107 25.83 -10.60 8.11
CA ALA A 107 24.65 -10.61 8.98
C ALA A 107 24.27 -9.20 9.45
N ILE A 108 25.24 -8.41 9.92
CA ILE A 108 25.02 -7.04 10.38
C ILE A 108 24.47 -6.18 9.24
N LEU A 109 25.09 -6.20 8.06
CA LEU A 109 24.62 -5.41 6.90
C LEU A 109 23.22 -5.83 6.45
N THR A 110 22.92 -7.14 6.48
CA THR A 110 21.57 -7.65 6.17
C THR A 110 20.54 -7.10 7.15
N PHE A 111 20.83 -7.17 8.46
CA PHE A 111 19.95 -6.59 9.48
C PHE A 111 19.81 -5.08 9.31
N THR A 112 20.91 -4.35 9.08
CA THR A 112 20.91 -2.90 8.90
C THR A 112 20.01 -2.48 7.73
N ILE A 113 20.08 -3.15 6.58
CA ILE A 113 19.20 -2.82 5.44
C ILE A 113 17.74 -3.10 5.75
N ILE A 114 17.44 -4.25 6.37
CA ILE A 114 16.06 -4.59 6.75
C ILE A 114 15.52 -3.57 7.76
N PHE A 115 16.33 -3.18 8.74
CA PHE A 115 15.96 -2.20 9.74
C PHE A 115 15.77 -0.80 9.16
N LEU A 116 16.67 -0.33 8.28
CA LEU A 116 16.50 0.95 7.59
C LEU A 116 15.27 0.96 6.70
N GLN A 117 14.97 -0.15 6.03
CA GLN A 117 13.75 -0.28 5.23
C GLN A 117 12.49 -0.23 6.10
N LEU A 118 12.52 -0.85 7.29
CA LEU A 118 11.48 -0.68 8.29
C LEU A 118 11.34 0.79 8.71
N CYS A 119 12.43 1.48 9.02
CA CYS A 119 12.39 2.90 9.37
C CYS A 119 11.76 3.73 8.23
N LYS A 120 12.17 3.53 6.98
CA LYS A 120 11.59 4.22 5.82
C LYS A 120 10.09 3.98 5.74
N SER A 121 9.66 2.73 5.92
CA SER A 121 8.24 2.35 5.88
C SER A 121 7.44 2.96 7.03
N ILE A 122 8.00 3.05 8.24
CA ILE A 122 7.37 3.72 9.38
C ILE A 122 7.19 5.21 9.11
N VAL A 123 8.15 5.88 8.46
CA VAL A 123 7.96 7.30 8.09
C VAL A 123 6.89 7.44 7.02
N LEU A 124 6.85 6.57 6.02
CA LEU A 124 5.85 6.63 4.95
C LEU A 124 4.43 6.31 5.44
N TYR A 125 4.29 5.29 6.28
CA TYR A 125 3.01 4.71 6.71
C TYR A 125 3.01 4.43 8.22
N PRO A 126 3.16 5.44 9.08
CA PRO A 126 3.29 5.22 10.52
C PRO A 126 2.10 4.50 11.16
N GLN A 127 0.89 4.75 10.65
CA GLN A 127 -0.36 4.11 11.05
C GLN A 127 -0.32 2.58 10.91
N LEU A 128 0.38 2.05 9.89
CA LEU A 128 0.52 0.61 9.66
C LEU A 128 1.28 -0.08 10.81
N TYR A 129 2.11 0.67 11.52
CA TYR A 129 2.96 0.19 12.61
C TYR A 129 2.44 0.59 13.99
N GLN A 130 1.27 1.21 14.08
CA GLN A 130 0.75 1.73 15.34
C GLN A 130 0.59 0.63 16.40
N GLU A 131 0.03 -0.53 16.03
CA GLU A 131 -0.16 -1.65 16.96
C GLU A 131 1.16 -2.36 17.32
N THR A 132 2.04 -2.59 16.33
CA THR A 132 3.25 -3.41 16.52
C THR A 132 4.45 -2.62 17.04
N ILE A 133 4.42 -1.29 16.97
CA ILE A 133 5.50 -0.39 17.41
C ILE A 133 4.93 0.67 18.36
N PHE A 134 4.13 1.62 17.87
CA PHE A 134 3.73 2.80 18.65
C PHE A 134 3.07 2.49 20.00
N ASN A 135 2.15 1.52 20.03
CA ASN A 135 1.38 1.11 21.21
C ASN A 135 2.10 0.07 22.08
N LYS A 136 3.28 -0.42 21.68
CA LYS A 136 3.90 -1.59 22.31
C LYS A 136 4.46 -1.29 23.69
N ASN A 137 5.20 -0.19 23.82
CA ASN A 137 5.70 0.35 25.08
C ASN A 137 6.30 1.74 24.84
N ILE A 138 6.67 2.41 25.93
CA ILE A 138 7.18 3.78 25.90
C ILE A 138 8.44 3.95 25.01
N VAL A 139 9.32 2.96 24.93
CA VAL A 139 10.55 3.04 24.11
C VAL A 139 10.21 3.00 22.62
N TYR A 140 9.33 2.08 22.21
CA TYR A 140 8.90 1.98 20.80
C TYR A 140 8.05 3.18 20.39
N ASN A 141 7.23 3.69 21.31
CA ASN A 141 6.48 4.93 21.13
C ASN A 141 7.41 6.11 20.82
N TYR A 142 8.40 6.36 21.67
CA TYR A 142 9.40 7.41 21.44
C TYR A 142 10.21 7.19 20.17
N PHE A 143 10.58 5.95 19.86
CA PHE A 143 11.29 5.61 18.63
C PHE A 143 10.50 6.01 17.39
N GLN A 144 9.21 5.64 17.31
CA GLN A 144 8.38 5.96 16.15
C GLN A 144 8.13 7.46 16.03
N ILE A 145 7.85 8.18 17.13
CA ILE A 145 7.69 9.65 17.12
C ILE A 145 8.98 10.34 16.70
N ALA A 146 10.13 9.93 17.24
CA ALA A 146 11.40 10.53 16.88
C ALA A 146 11.71 10.32 15.39
N LEU A 147 11.33 9.18 14.83
CA LEU A 147 11.54 8.88 13.43
C LEU A 147 10.66 9.74 12.52
N THR A 148 9.36 9.80 12.77
CA THR A 148 8.38 10.50 11.92
C THR A 148 8.47 12.02 12.01
N ASN A 149 8.90 12.57 13.15
CA ASN A 149 9.05 14.01 13.34
C ASN A 149 10.37 14.55 12.79
N ASN A 150 11.44 13.74 12.73
CA ASN A 150 12.79 14.25 12.44
C ASN A 150 13.39 13.75 11.13
N LEU A 151 12.87 12.69 10.51
CA LEU A 151 13.40 12.13 9.28
C LEU A 151 12.36 12.16 8.16
N SER A 152 12.83 12.46 6.95
CA SER A 152 12.06 12.20 5.73
C SER A 152 12.44 10.83 5.15
N PRO A 153 11.55 10.20 4.35
CA PRO A 153 11.86 8.95 3.66
C PRO A 153 13.10 9.05 2.77
N VAL A 154 13.34 10.24 2.19
CA VAL A 154 14.48 10.54 1.31
C VAL A 154 15.81 10.45 2.06
N VAL A 155 15.89 10.95 3.30
CA VAL A 155 17.13 10.87 4.10
C VAL A 155 17.50 9.41 4.38
N ILE A 156 16.51 8.59 4.75
CA ILE A 156 16.73 7.16 5.01
C ILE A 156 17.15 6.43 3.74
N GLU A 157 16.54 6.77 2.60
CA GLU A 157 16.89 6.22 1.29
C GLU A 157 18.32 6.58 0.88
N ILE A 158 18.78 7.82 1.10
CA ILE A 158 20.17 8.23 0.86
C ILE A 158 21.12 7.38 1.72
N ILE A 159 20.81 7.16 3.01
CA ILE A 159 21.63 6.30 3.89
C ILE A 159 21.70 4.87 3.35
N GLN A 160 20.57 4.30 2.91
CA GLN A 160 20.54 2.97 2.30
C GLN A 160 21.40 2.91 1.03
N ILE A 161 21.29 3.92 0.15
CA ILE A 161 22.10 4.02 -1.08
C ILE A 161 23.59 4.09 -0.73
N CYS A 162 23.99 4.92 0.24
CA CYS A 162 25.38 5.02 0.70
C CYS A 162 25.94 3.70 1.23
N ILE A 163 25.11 2.87 1.87
CA ILE A 163 25.49 1.53 2.34
C ILE A 163 25.59 0.55 1.17
N LEU A 164 24.62 0.56 0.24
CA LEU A 164 24.51 -0.42 -0.84
C LEU A 164 25.49 -0.16 -2.00
N ALA A 165 25.74 1.10 -2.35
CA ALA A 165 26.50 1.49 -3.53
C ALA A 165 27.94 0.92 -3.57
N PRO A 166 28.73 0.91 -2.48
CA PRO A 166 30.07 0.32 -2.50
C PRO A 166 30.07 -1.17 -2.87
N PHE A 167 29.07 -1.93 -2.40
CA PHE A 167 28.94 -3.35 -2.73
C PHE A 167 28.49 -3.55 -4.17
N LEU A 168 27.57 -2.72 -4.66
CA LEU A 168 27.13 -2.77 -6.06
C LEU A 168 28.30 -2.49 -7.00
N VAL A 169 29.09 -1.43 -6.74
CA VAL A 169 30.29 -1.10 -7.52
C VAL A 169 31.30 -2.24 -7.46
N ALA A 170 31.55 -2.82 -6.29
CA ALA A 170 32.49 -3.93 -6.15
C ALA A 170 32.07 -5.19 -6.91
N LEU A 171 30.77 -5.46 -7.02
CA LEU A 171 30.24 -6.58 -7.80
C LEU A 171 30.35 -6.34 -9.31
N LEU A 172 30.28 -5.09 -9.77
CA LEU A 172 30.39 -4.72 -11.18
C LEU A 172 31.84 -4.54 -11.66
N LEU A 173 32.79 -4.27 -10.75
CA LEU A 173 34.18 -3.99 -11.09
C LEU A 173 34.89 -5.13 -11.89
N PRO A 174 34.69 -6.43 -11.58
CA PRO A 174 35.26 -7.51 -12.39
C PRO A 174 34.70 -7.53 -13.82
N VAL A 175 33.42 -7.20 -13.98
CA VAL A 175 32.77 -7.12 -15.30
C VAL A 175 33.36 -5.94 -16.07
N PHE A 176 33.47 -4.76 -15.45
CA PHE A 176 34.02 -3.57 -16.07
C PHE A 176 35.51 -3.72 -16.45
N THR A 177 36.32 -4.28 -15.56
CA THR A 177 37.76 -4.54 -15.83
C THR A 177 37.95 -5.60 -16.91
N TYR A 178 37.08 -6.60 -16.97
CA TYR A 178 37.06 -7.59 -18.06
C TYR A 178 36.72 -6.93 -19.40
N LEU A 179 35.68 -6.08 -19.45
CA LEU A 179 35.27 -5.36 -20.66
C LEU A 179 36.33 -4.38 -21.16
N THR A 180 37.09 -3.73 -20.26
CA THR A 180 38.12 -2.74 -20.64
C THR A 180 39.46 -3.36 -21.03
N LYS A 181 39.81 -4.55 -20.52
CA LYS A 181 41.09 -5.22 -20.84
C LYS A 181 41.11 -5.97 -22.18
N ARG A 182 39.95 -6.32 -22.76
CA ARG A 182 39.87 -6.94 -24.10
C ARG A 182 39.24 -5.99 -25.11
N LYS A 183 40.05 -5.07 -25.66
CA LYS A 183 39.81 -4.52 -27.00
C LYS A 183 40.12 -5.62 -28.01
N ASN A 184 39.10 -6.34 -28.51
CA ASN A 184 38.94 -6.66 -29.95
C ASN A 184 38.13 -7.90 -30.34
N ASP A 185 37.72 -8.81 -29.45
CA ASP A 185 36.92 -9.96 -29.89
C ASP A 185 35.50 -9.95 -29.35
N ILE A 186 34.62 -9.30 -30.12
CA ILE A 186 33.15 -9.34 -29.96
C ILE A 186 32.64 -10.79 -29.92
N ILE A 187 33.31 -11.72 -30.61
CA ILE A 187 32.95 -13.14 -30.69
C ILE A 187 33.24 -13.89 -29.38
N ASP A 188 34.37 -13.62 -28.72
CA ASP A 188 34.70 -14.22 -27.41
C ASP A 188 33.81 -13.69 -26.28
N ILE A 189 33.44 -12.40 -26.37
CA ILE A 189 32.42 -11.81 -25.50
C ILE A 189 31.10 -12.54 -25.74
N LEU A 190 30.64 -12.68 -26.99
CA LEU A 190 29.39 -13.38 -27.32
C LEU A 190 29.37 -14.87 -26.92
N ILE A 191 30.49 -15.60 -26.98
CA ILE A 191 30.59 -17.02 -26.59
C ILE A 191 30.59 -17.22 -25.06
N ILE A 192 31.24 -16.36 -24.29
CA ILE A 192 31.22 -16.40 -22.81
C ILE A 192 29.89 -15.88 -22.27
N LEU A 193 29.30 -14.90 -22.95
CA LEU A 193 27.91 -14.54 -22.76
C LEU A 193 27.05 -15.80 -23.01
N PHE A 194 27.11 -16.46 -24.17
CA PHE A 194 26.35 -17.68 -24.46
C PHE A 194 26.48 -18.82 -23.41
N ASN A 195 27.69 -19.08 -22.89
CA ASN A 195 27.92 -20.19 -21.95
C ASN A 195 27.62 -19.90 -20.46
N ARG A 196 27.29 -18.65 -20.09
CA ARG A 196 26.87 -18.30 -18.72
C ARG A 196 25.58 -17.45 -18.66
N TRP A 197 24.87 -17.31 -19.79
CA TRP A 197 23.65 -16.51 -19.95
C TRP A 197 22.35 -17.25 -19.65
N LYS A 198 22.06 -17.46 -18.36
CA LYS A 198 20.67 -17.33 -17.87
C LYS A 198 20.42 -16.03 -17.12
N PHE A 199 21.47 -15.27 -16.78
CA PHE A 199 21.35 -14.08 -15.92
C PHE A 199 21.58 -12.74 -16.64
N VAL A 200 22.55 -12.67 -17.56
CA VAL A 200 22.89 -11.40 -18.24
C VAL A 200 22.02 -11.16 -19.48
N ALA A 201 21.59 -12.22 -20.19
CA ALA A 201 20.53 -12.12 -21.20
C ALA A 201 19.23 -11.58 -20.58
N THR A 202 18.89 -12.06 -19.38
CA THR A 202 17.73 -11.61 -18.61
C THR A 202 17.89 -10.16 -18.14
N ALA A 203 19.07 -9.76 -17.67
CA ALA A 203 19.34 -8.39 -17.26
C ALA A 203 19.35 -7.38 -18.42
N LEU A 204 19.90 -7.76 -19.59
CA LEU A 204 19.88 -6.93 -20.81
C LEU A 204 18.51 -6.92 -21.48
N PHE A 205 17.78 -8.03 -21.47
CA PHE A 205 16.38 -8.07 -21.90
C PHE A 205 15.49 -7.22 -20.99
N ILE A 206 15.71 -7.26 -19.67
CA ILE A 206 15.04 -6.37 -18.71
C ILE A 206 15.46 -4.91 -18.94
N ALA A 207 16.74 -4.61 -19.16
CA ALA A 207 17.19 -3.24 -19.39
C ALA A 207 16.69 -2.68 -20.74
N VAL A 208 16.60 -3.50 -21.79
CA VAL A 208 16.03 -3.13 -23.10
C VAL A 208 14.51 -3.04 -23.03
N ILE A 209 13.83 -3.90 -22.26
CA ILE A 209 12.41 -3.70 -21.94
C ILE A 209 12.22 -2.41 -21.16
N VAL A 210 13.05 -2.12 -20.14
CA VAL A 210 13.00 -0.87 -19.38
C VAL A 210 13.28 0.32 -20.28
N LEU A 211 14.19 0.21 -21.27
CA LEU A 211 14.49 1.26 -22.24
C LEU A 211 13.38 1.45 -23.28
N ILE A 212 12.74 0.37 -23.76
CA ILE A 212 11.58 0.41 -24.67
C ILE A 212 10.32 0.89 -23.92
N VAL A 213 10.20 0.59 -22.63
CA VAL A 213 9.13 1.07 -21.74
C VAL A 213 9.34 2.56 -21.40
N THR A 214 10.59 3.01 -21.22
CA THR A 214 10.91 4.43 -20.96
C THR A 214 10.91 5.29 -22.22
N VAL A 215 11.15 4.71 -23.40
CA VAL A 215 10.87 5.34 -24.71
C VAL A 215 9.50 4.88 -25.21
N THR A 216 8.48 4.97 -24.36
CA THR A 216 7.11 5.05 -24.86
C THR A 216 6.90 6.49 -25.30
N GLY A 217 7.06 6.72 -26.61
CA GLY A 217 6.59 7.96 -27.21
C GLY A 217 5.17 8.21 -26.71
N THR A 218 4.91 9.40 -26.19
CA THR A 218 3.58 9.83 -25.82
C THR A 218 2.76 9.84 -27.11
N ILE A 219 2.12 8.71 -27.41
CA ILE A 219 1.10 8.64 -28.45
C ILE A 219 0.02 9.59 -27.97
N SER A 220 0.01 10.80 -28.53
CA SER A 220 -1.05 11.77 -28.34
C SER A 220 -2.30 11.11 -28.90
N TYR A 221 -3.15 10.62 -27.99
CA TYR A 221 -4.46 10.09 -28.36
C TYR A 221 -5.30 11.28 -28.82
N LYS A 222 -5.62 11.32 -30.11
CA LYS A 222 -6.60 12.25 -30.64
C LYS A 222 -7.97 11.67 -30.33
N ASN A 223 -8.73 12.33 -29.46
CA ASN A 223 -10.05 11.85 -29.08
C ASN A 223 -10.97 11.81 -30.31
N THR A 224 -11.46 10.61 -30.66
CA THR A 224 -12.33 10.39 -31.81
C THR A 224 -13.79 10.12 -31.41
N HIS A 225 -14.12 10.18 -30.11
CA HIS A 225 -15.46 9.87 -29.62
C HIS A 225 -16.32 11.12 -29.53
N GLU A 226 -17.48 11.13 -30.22
CA GLU A 226 -18.52 12.15 -30.04
C GLU A 226 -19.14 12.11 -28.64
N LYS A 227 -19.11 10.95 -27.97
CA LYS A 227 -19.63 10.78 -26.61
C LYS A 227 -18.57 11.15 -25.56
N PRO A 228 -18.94 11.85 -24.47
CA PRO A 228 -17.99 12.18 -23.42
C PRO A 228 -17.62 10.95 -22.59
N ASN A 229 -16.40 10.94 -22.07
CA ASN A 229 -16.05 10.03 -20.98
C ASN A 229 -16.70 10.48 -19.68
N ILE A 230 -16.83 9.57 -18.72
CA ILE A 230 -17.43 9.84 -17.40
C ILE A 230 -16.56 9.21 -16.33
N ILE A 231 -16.16 9.99 -15.34
CA ILE A 231 -15.47 9.49 -14.15
C ILE A 231 -16.13 10.03 -12.89
N ILE A 232 -16.45 9.11 -11.97
CA ILE A 232 -16.88 9.43 -10.60
C ILE A 232 -15.66 9.29 -9.71
N LEU A 233 -15.24 10.39 -9.10
CA LEU A 233 -14.21 10.46 -8.08
C LEU A 233 -14.86 10.55 -6.71
N ALA A 234 -15.02 9.42 -6.04
CA ALA A 234 -15.58 9.36 -4.70
C ALA A 234 -14.55 8.92 -3.66
N SER A 235 -14.68 9.46 -2.45
CA SER A 235 -13.94 9.00 -1.27
C SER A 235 -14.94 8.68 -0.17
N ASP A 236 -14.71 7.61 0.56
CA ASP A 236 -15.58 7.15 1.64
C ASP A 236 -15.61 8.18 2.77
N ALA A 237 -16.82 8.55 3.22
CA ALA A 237 -17.02 9.48 4.33
C ALA A 237 -16.46 10.90 4.07
N LEU A 238 -16.54 11.36 2.82
CA LEU A 238 -16.08 12.69 2.39
C LEU A 238 -17.03 13.80 2.89
N ARG A 239 -16.47 14.77 3.62
CA ARG A 239 -17.18 15.87 4.30
C ARG A 239 -17.01 17.18 3.52
N PRO A 240 -18.06 17.70 2.85
CA PRO A 240 -17.94 18.92 2.05
C PRO A 240 -17.72 20.19 2.91
N ASP A 241 -18.14 20.20 4.16
CA ASP A 241 -17.91 21.33 5.07
C ASP A 241 -16.43 21.49 5.48
N HIS A 242 -15.59 20.50 5.15
CA HIS A 242 -14.14 20.58 5.25
C HIS A 242 -13.48 21.06 3.94
N PHE A 243 -14.24 21.45 2.91
CA PHE A 243 -13.67 21.94 1.64
C PHE A 243 -13.30 23.42 1.72
N SER A 244 -12.08 23.77 1.32
CA SER A 244 -11.58 25.16 1.30
C SER A 244 -12.42 26.04 0.38
N GLY A 245 -12.86 25.54 -0.77
CA GLY A 245 -13.73 26.24 -1.71
C GLY A 245 -15.14 26.52 -1.20
N PHE A 246 -15.57 25.86 -0.11
CA PHE A 246 -16.81 26.18 0.61
C PHE A 246 -16.59 27.02 1.86
N GLY A 247 -15.37 27.55 2.06
CA GLY A 247 -15.03 28.46 3.15
C GLY A 247 -14.44 27.76 4.37
N TYR A 248 -14.01 26.50 4.27
CA TYR A 248 -13.27 25.86 5.34
C TYR A 248 -11.94 26.58 5.60
N HIS A 249 -11.59 26.73 6.88
CA HIS A 249 -10.47 27.58 7.31
C HIS A 249 -9.07 27.05 6.94
N ARG A 250 -8.94 25.75 6.64
CA ARG A 250 -7.69 25.11 6.17
C ARG A 250 -7.76 24.91 4.66
N ASN A 251 -6.62 25.03 3.98
CA ASN A 251 -6.49 24.77 2.54
C ASN A 251 -6.43 23.26 2.23
N THR A 252 -7.56 22.58 2.37
CA THR A 252 -7.68 21.11 2.29
C THR A 252 -7.94 20.58 0.88
N THR A 253 -8.47 21.40 -0.02
CA THR A 253 -9.02 20.91 -1.30
C THR A 253 -8.71 21.80 -2.53
N PRO A 254 -7.47 22.33 -2.69
CA PRO A 254 -7.17 23.27 -3.78
C PRO A 254 -7.44 22.71 -5.19
N ASN A 255 -7.29 21.41 -5.44
CA ASN A 255 -7.57 20.83 -6.76
C ASN A 255 -9.08 20.69 -7.01
N ILE A 256 -9.85 20.23 -6.02
CA ILE A 256 -11.31 20.16 -6.07
C ILE A 256 -11.92 21.56 -6.17
N ASP A 257 -11.32 22.58 -5.55
CA ASP A 257 -11.74 23.98 -5.66
C ASP A 257 -11.71 24.47 -7.12
N THR A 258 -10.79 23.96 -7.95
CA THR A 258 -10.80 24.26 -9.40
C THR A 258 -12.01 23.67 -10.10
N LEU A 259 -12.48 22.48 -9.69
CA LEU A 259 -13.69 21.86 -10.22
C LEU A 259 -14.94 22.60 -9.73
N ILE A 260 -14.95 23.09 -8.48
CA ILE A 260 -16.03 23.95 -7.95
C ILE A 260 -16.14 25.23 -8.78
N ALA A 261 -15.01 25.86 -9.11
CA ALA A 261 -14.97 27.12 -9.87
C ALA A 261 -15.37 26.95 -11.35
N GLN A 262 -15.13 25.79 -11.95
CA GLN A 262 -15.34 25.53 -13.38
C GLN A 262 -16.62 24.71 -13.66
N GLY A 263 -17.14 24.02 -12.65
CA GLY A 263 -18.24 23.06 -12.77
C GLY A 263 -19.57 23.59 -12.23
N THR A 264 -20.45 22.66 -11.89
CA THR A 264 -21.74 22.93 -11.23
C THR A 264 -21.76 22.24 -9.89
N THR A 265 -22.07 22.99 -8.84
CA THR A 265 -22.11 22.50 -7.46
C THR A 265 -23.56 22.34 -7.00
N CYS A 266 -23.90 21.16 -6.50
CA CYS A 266 -25.14 20.89 -5.79
C CYS A 266 -24.84 20.86 -4.28
N THR A 267 -25.32 21.85 -3.52
CA THR A 267 -25.01 21.98 -2.08
C THR A 267 -25.93 21.18 -1.16
N ASN A 268 -27.10 20.78 -1.65
CA ASN A 268 -28.10 20.02 -0.90
C ASN A 268 -28.23 18.59 -1.45
N VAL A 269 -27.18 17.80 -1.28
CA VAL A 269 -27.12 16.39 -1.70
C VAL A 269 -27.00 15.51 -0.46
N TYR A 270 -27.96 14.60 -0.28
CA TYR A 270 -28.07 13.76 0.91
C TYR A 270 -27.98 12.28 0.56
N THR A 271 -27.29 11.52 1.40
CA THR A 271 -27.27 10.06 1.28
C THR A 271 -28.63 9.46 1.67
N VAL A 272 -29.01 8.37 0.99
CA VAL A 272 -30.24 7.62 1.33
C VAL A 272 -30.12 6.86 2.65
N VAL A 273 -28.90 6.51 3.03
CA VAL A 273 -28.55 5.84 4.29
C VAL A 273 -27.05 6.00 4.51
N PRO A 274 -26.58 6.40 5.71
CA PRO A 274 -25.16 6.61 5.98
C PRO A 274 -24.41 5.28 6.18
N ARG A 275 -24.38 4.46 5.12
CA ARG A 275 -23.70 3.16 5.03
C ARG A 275 -23.27 2.90 3.58
N THR A 276 -21.99 2.60 3.39
CA THR A 276 -21.34 2.41 2.09
C THR A 276 -22.09 1.50 1.12
N PHE A 277 -22.37 0.24 1.49
CA PHE A 277 -22.97 -0.73 0.58
C PHE A 277 -24.35 -0.30 0.06
N PRO A 278 -25.35 -0.03 0.92
CA PRO A 278 -26.66 0.40 0.43
C PRO A 278 -26.62 1.77 -0.28
N ALA A 279 -25.77 2.71 0.15
CA ALA A 279 -25.60 4.00 -0.51
C ALA A 279 -25.10 3.85 -1.95
N TRP A 280 -24.03 3.09 -2.19
CA TRP A 280 -23.51 2.84 -3.54
C TRP A 280 -24.49 2.12 -4.45
N VAL A 281 -25.21 1.12 -3.94
CA VAL A 281 -26.25 0.45 -4.73
C VAL A 281 -27.36 1.44 -5.09
N SER A 282 -27.75 2.34 -4.18
CA SER A 282 -28.71 3.39 -4.47
C SER A 282 -28.21 4.40 -5.51
N ILE A 283 -26.96 4.87 -5.41
CA ILE A 283 -26.34 5.78 -6.38
C ILE A 283 -26.37 5.15 -7.78
N LEU A 284 -25.99 3.89 -7.90
CA LEU A 284 -25.85 3.23 -9.20
C LEU A 284 -27.18 2.72 -9.78
N THR A 285 -28.20 2.47 -8.96
CA THR A 285 -29.52 1.98 -9.43
C THR A 285 -30.58 3.07 -9.51
N SER A 286 -30.34 4.23 -8.91
CA SER A 286 -31.35 5.27 -8.67
C SER A 286 -32.56 4.75 -7.87
N GLN A 287 -32.37 3.74 -7.00
CA GLN A 287 -33.43 3.14 -6.19
C GLN A 287 -33.14 3.30 -4.69
N LEU A 288 -34.20 3.41 -3.88
CA LEU A 288 -34.07 3.36 -2.42
C LEU A 288 -33.71 1.95 -1.93
N PRO A 289 -33.06 1.79 -0.77
CA PRO A 289 -32.71 0.50 -0.17
C PRO A 289 -33.86 -0.51 -0.10
N ALA A 290 -35.07 -0.04 0.22
CA ALA A 290 -36.26 -0.88 0.27
C ALA A 290 -36.64 -1.51 -1.09
N LYS A 291 -36.25 -0.87 -2.21
CA LYS A 291 -36.56 -1.32 -3.56
C LYS A 291 -35.49 -2.28 -4.10
N HIS A 292 -34.21 -1.91 -4.03
CA HIS A 292 -33.13 -2.76 -4.52
C HIS A 292 -32.83 -3.93 -3.57
N GLY A 293 -33.13 -3.80 -2.28
CA GLY A 293 -33.05 -4.87 -1.29
C GLY A 293 -31.73 -4.94 -0.52
N ILE A 294 -30.80 -4.00 -0.76
CA ILE A 294 -29.57 -3.86 0.03
C ILE A 294 -29.81 -2.79 1.08
N GLY A 295 -30.08 -3.19 2.32
CA GLY A 295 -30.39 -2.27 3.42
C GLY A 295 -29.25 -2.03 4.43
N HIS A 296 -28.19 -2.83 4.36
CA HIS A 296 -27.09 -2.81 5.33
C HIS A 296 -25.82 -3.41 4.73
N MET A 297 -24.71 -3.39 5.48
CA MET A 297 -23.40 -3.86 5.02
C MET A 297 -23.29 -5.39 4.82
N PHE A 298 -24.28 -6.19 5.23
CA PHE A 298 -24.20 -7.67 5.20
C PHE A 298 -25.45 -8.33 4.59
N PRO A 299 -25.88 -7.92 3.39
CA PRO A 299 -27.12 -8.41 2.79
C PRO A 299 -27.03 -9.91 2.47
N THR A 300 -28.18 -10.58 2.48
CA THR A 300 -28.31 -12.00 2.14
C THR A 300 -27.90 -12.27 0.69
N ALA A 301 -27.49 -13.51 0.39
CA ALA A 301 -27.16 -13.92 -0.98
C ALA A 301 -28.34 -13.69 -1.96
N GLN A 302 -29.57 -13.94 -1.51
CA GLN A 302 -30.78 -13.66 -2.31
C GLN A 302 -30.90 -12.19 -2.69
N SER A 303 -30.57 -11.27 -1.78
CA SER A 303 -30.64 -9.83 -2.05
C SER A 303 -29.54 -9.38 -3.01
N ARG A 304 -28.33 -9.96 -2.90
CA ARG A 304 -27.19 -9.64 -3.78
C ARG A 304 -27.32 -10.21 -5.20
N ASN A 305 -28.07 -11.30 -5.36
CA ASN A 305 -28.23 -12.00 -6.64
C ASN A 305 -29.43 -11.48 -7.46
N ARG A 306 -29.99 -10.31 -7.11
CA ARG A 306 -31.04 -9.67 -7.89
C ARG A 306 -30.46 -9.09 -9.19
N ASN A 307 -31.22 -9.18 -10.26
CA ASN A 307 -30.88 -8.48 -11.51
C ASN A 307 -31.23 -7.00 -11.35
N LEU A 308 -30.20 -6.17 -11.22
CA LEU A 308 -30.34 -4.72 -11.07
C LEU A 308 -29.99 -4.05 -12.39
N VAL A 309 -30.85 -3.14 -12.84
CA VAL A 309 -30.48 -2.15 -13.85
C VAL A 309 -29.70 -1.06 -13.14
N THR A 310 -28.45 -0.89 -13.54
CA THR A 310 -27.53 0.10 -12.98
C THR A 310 -27.08 1.09 -14.04
N LEU A 311 -26.56 2.24 -13.62
CA LEU A 311 -25.90 3.21 -14.49
C LEU A 311 -24.79 2.55 -15.34
N ALA A 312 -24.04 1.61 -14.76
CA ALA A 312 -23.02 0.85 -15.48
C ALA A 312 -23.64 -0.03 -16.59
N THR A 313 -24.72 -0.77 -16.31
CA THR A 313 -25.40 -1.58 -17.33
C THR A 313 -25.96 -0.71 -18.46
N VAL A 314 -26.58 0.42 -18.12
CA VAL A 314 -27.15 1.35 -19.10
C VAL A 314 -26.05 1.92 -19.98
N LEU A 315 -24.97 2.45 -19.40
CA LEU A 315 -23.86 3.02 -20.18
C LEU A 315 -23.15 1.97 -21.05
N LYS A 316 -23.04 0.74 -20.56
CA LYS A 316 -22.52 -0.39 -21.34
C LYS A 316 -23.36 -0.65 -22.59
N ASP A 317 -24.70 -0.62 -22.49
CA ASP A 317 -25.60 -0.75 -23.64
C ASP A 317 -25.44 0.41 -24.64
N TYR A 318 -25.01 1.59 -24.17
CA TYR A 318 -24.63 2.73 -25.02
C TYR A 318 -23.19 2.66 -25.56
N GLY A 319 -22.47 1.56 -25.36
CA GLY A 319 -21.14 1.31 -25.93
C GLY A 319 -19.97 1.80 -25.07
N TYR A 320 -20.20 2.15 -23.81
CA TYR A 320 -19.13 2.52 -22.89
C TYR A 320 -18.34 1.29 -22.41
N TYR A 321 -17.06 1.51 -22.14
CA TYR A 321 -16.27 0.64 -21.27
C TYR A 321 -16.57 0.98 -19.81
N THR A 322 -17.01 0.03 -19.01
CA THR A 322 -17.43 0.33 -17.62
C THR A 322 -16.52 -0.35 -16.60
N SER A 323 -15.98 0.41 -15.65
CA SER A 323 -15.11 -0.14 -14.61
C SER A 323 -15.37 0.48 -13.25
N VAL A 324 -15.10 -0.29 -12.20
CA VAL A 324 -14.98 0.25 -10.84
C VAL A 324 -13.60 -0.05 -10.26
N VAL A 325 -13.03 0.95 -9.59
CA VAL A 325 -11.70 0.91 -8.97
C VAL A 325 -11.79 1.40 -7.53
N GLY A 326 -11.20 0.69 -6.58
CA GLY A 326 -11.08 1.18 -5.22
C GLY A 326 -10.18 0.33 -4.34
N ASP A 327 -9.95 0.82 -3.14
CA ASP A 327 -9.16 0.18 -2.08
C ASP A 327 -10.10 -0.37 -0.98
N PHE A 328 -9.65 -0.43 0.27
CA PHE A 328 -10.29 -1.18 1.37
C PHE A 328 -11.83 -1.11 1.42
N ALA A 329 -12.43 0.09 1.42
CA ALA A 329 -13.87 0.30 1.54
C ALA A 329 -14.66 -0.10 0.28
N ALA A 330 -13.98 -0.31 -0.85
CA ALA A 330 -14.58 -0.77 -2.09
C ALA A 330 -14.93 -2.28 -2.09
N ASP A 331 -14.79 -2.98 -0.95
CA ASP A 331 -15.09 -4.41 -0.80
C ASP A 331 -16.51 -4.78 -1.24
N ILE A 332 -17.43 -3.82 -1.23
CA ILE A 332 -18.83 -3.96 -1.61
C ILE A 332 -19.00 -4.29 -3.10
N PHE A 333 -18.16 -3.76 -3.98
CA PHE A 333 -18.31 -3.90 -5.42
C PHE A 333 -18.17 -5.35 -5.94
N PRO A 334 -17.21 -6.17 -5.48
CA PRO A 334 -17.16 -7.58 -5.88
C PRO A 334 -18.21 -8.46 -5.19
N ARG A 335 -18.95 -7.94 -4.21
CA ARG A 335 -19.97 -8.71 -3.48
C ARG A 335 -21.32 -8.72 -4.18
N ILE A 336 -21.54 -7.86 -5.17
CA ILE A 336 -22.78 -7.73 -5.94
C ILE A 336 -22.46 -7.51 -7.42
N ASN A 337 -23.26 -8.07 -8.33
CA ASN A 337 -23.11 -7.79 -9.75
C ASN A 337 -23.80 -6.47 -10.11
N LEU A 338 -23.02 -5.40 -10.29
CA LEU A 338 -23.51 -4.09 -10.70
C LEU A 338 -23.30 -3.81 -12.19
N GLY A 339 -22.87 -4.79 -12.98
CA GLY A 339 -22.79 -4.69 -14.44
C GLY A 339 -21.54 -4.01 -15.02
N PHE A 340 -20.50 -3.79 -14.21
CA PHE A 340 -19.20 -3.32 -14.70
C PHE A 340 -18.49 -4.38 -15.56
N ASP A 341 -17.74 -3.97 -16.59
CA ASP A 341 -16.84 -4.85 -17.34
C ASP A 341 -15.66 -5.30 -16.48
N THR A 342 -15.14 -4.40 -15.63
CA THR A 342 -14.05 -4.69 -14.71
C THR A 342 -14.34 -4.20 -13.30
N VAL A 343 -13.98 -5.01 -12.31
CA VAL A 343 -14.07 -4.69 -10.88
C VAL A 343 -12.67 -4.85 -10.28
N LYS A 344 -12.03 -3.73 -9.95
CA LYS A 344 -10.74 -3.66 -9.26
C LYS A 344 -10.95 -3.15 -7.84
N ALA A 345 -11.38 -4.04 -6.96
CA ALA A 345 -11.56 -3.75 -5.55
C ALA A 345 -11.24 -4.98 -4.69
N PRO A 346 -10.81 -4.78 -3.43
CA PRO A 346 -10.66 -5.82 -2.41
C PRO A 346 -11.86 -6.73 -2.26
N THR A 347 -11.66 -7.92 -1.70
CA THR A 347 -12.78 -8.81 -1.35
C THR A 347 -12.81 -9.04 0.15
N PHE A 348 -13.95 -8.84 0.80
CA PHE A 348 -14.08 -9.09 2.23
C PHE A 348 -14.59 -10.51 2.53
N ASN A 349 -13.76 -11.33 3.16
CA ASN A 349 -14.17 -12.61 3.74
C ASN A 349 -13.22 -13.09 4.84
N MET A 350 -13.68 -14.04 5.66
CA MET A 350 -12.91 -14.57 6.79
C MET A 350 -11.53 -15.10 6.42
N ARG A 351 -11.35 -15.71 5.23
CA ARG A 351 -10.04 -16.22 4.82
C ARG A 351 -9.05 -15.09 4.62
N ILE A 352 -9.50 -13.98 4.04
CA ILE A 352 -8.63 -12.84 3.81
C ILE A 352 -8.37 -12.10 5.12
N MET A 353 -9.36 -11.92 5.97
CA MET A 353 -9.15 -11.34 7.31
C MET A 353 -8.09 -12.11 8.11
N ILE A 354 -8.13 -13.45 8.10
CA ILE A 354 -7.11 -14.28 8.78
C ILE A 354 -5.71 -14.00 8.21
N LYS A 355 -5.58 -13.89 6.88
CA LYS A 355 -4.31 -13.53 6.24
C LYS A 355 -3.84 -12.14 6.64
N GLN A 356 -4.75 -11.15 6.70
CA GLN A 356 -4.43 -9.79 7.12
C GLN A 356 -3.90 -9.77 8.56
N ILE A 357 -4.59 -10.44 9.50
CA ILE A 357 -4.18 -10.55 10.91
C ILE A 357 -2.78 -11.16 11.03
N ILE A 358 -2.50 -12.23 10.27
CA ILE A 358 -1.16 -12.85 10.29
C ILE A 358 -0.14 -11.88 9.70
N LEU A 359 -0.38 -11.33 8.51
CA LEU A 359 0.58 -10.52 7.77
C LEU A 359 0.93 -9.20 8.47
N LYS A 360 -0.06 -8.51 9.04
CA LYS A 360 0.11 -7.23 9.75
C LYS A 360 1.09 -7.35 10.93
N ASN A 361 1.16 -8.52 11.55
CA ASN A 361 2.07 -8.79 12.68
C ASN A 361 3.54 -9.01 12.25
N HIS A 362 3.81 -9.19 10.96
CA HIS A 362 5.17 -9.34 10.40
C HIS A 362 5.81 -7.99 10.08
N THR A 363 6.03 -7.17 11.12
CA THR A 363 6.58 -5.80 11.05
C THR A 363 7.79 -5.64 10.14
N PHE A 364 8.76 -6.58 10.18
CA PHE A 364 9.98 -6.50 9.37
C PHE A 364 9.81 -6.97 7.91
N LEU A 365 8.69 -7.61 7.58
CA LEU A 365 8.39 -8.05 6.22
C LEU A 365 7.59 -7.01 5.45
N LEU A 366 6.61 -6.36 6.10
CA LEU A 366 5.74 -5.35 5.49
C LEU A 366 6.48 -4.31 4.62
N PRO A 367 7.64 -3.76 5.04
CA PRO A 367 8.38 -2.76 4.25
C PRO A 367 8.83 -3.22 2.86
N PHE A 368 8.85 -4.52 2.60
CA PHE A 368 9.21 -5.13 1.32
C PHE A 368 7.99 -5.54 0.49
N LEU A 369 6.77 -5.38 1.04
CA LEU A 369 5.51 -5.78 0.42
C LEU A 369 4.68 -4.60 -0.11
N THR A 370 5.07 -3.36 0.20
CA THR A 370 4.38 -2.13 -0.22
C THR A 370 4.73 -1.71 -1.67
N ASN A 371 4.82 -2.67 -2.58
CA ASN A 371 5.14 -2.48 -3.99
C ASN A 371 4.42 -3.53 -4.84
N SER A 372 4.47 -3.41 -6.18
CA SER A 372 3.74 -4.29 -7.10
C SER A 372 4.06 -5.78 -6.93
N ILE A 373 5.32 -6.15 -6.63
CA ILE A 373 5.71 -7.55 -6.37
C ILE A 373 5.09 -8.01 -5.05
N GLY A 374 5.17 -7.17 -4.04
CA GLY A 374 4.52 -7.38 -2.76
C GLY A 374 3.02 -7.62 -2.87
N PHE A 375 2.32 -6.83 -3.70
CA PHE A 375 0.89 -6.98 -3.95
C PHE A 375 0.56 -8.26 -4.73
N ALA A 376 1.41 -8.67 -5.66
CA ALA A 376 1.25 -9.95 -6.35
C ALA A 376 1.46 -11.14 -5.40
N LEU A 377 2.43 -11.02 -4.48
CA LEU A 377 2.70 -12.05 -3.49
C LEU A 377 1.65 -12.06 -2.38
N PHE A 378 1.22 -10.93 -1.87
CA PHE A 378 0.32 -10.79 -0.72
C PHE A 378 -0.76 -9.74 -1.03
N PRO A 379 -1.76 -10.08 -1.86
CA PRO A 379 -2.77 -9.11 -2.30
C PRO A 379 -3.58 -8.53 -1.14
N GLU A 380 -3.77 -9.30 -0.06
CA GLU A 380 -4.44 -8.87 1.17
C GLU A 380 -3.85 -7.61 1.84
N ILE A 381 -2.61 -7.21 1.53
CA ILE A 381 -2.04 -5.97 2.08
C ILE A 381 -2.80 -4.73 1.60
N ARG A 382 -3.34 -4.75 0.37
CA ARG A 382 -4.16 -3.66 -0.20
C ARG A 382 -5.53 -3.54 0.47
N GLU A 383 -5.85 -4.46 1.37
CA GLU A 383 -7.10 -4.49 2.10
C GLU A 383 -6.94 -4.04 3.56
N PHE A 384 -5.75 -3.57 3.95
CA PHE A 384 -5.57 -3.00 5.28
C PHE A 384 -6.17 -1.60 5.34
N ALA A 385 -7.04 -1.36 6.32
CA ALA A 385 -7.61 -0.03 6.54
C ALA A 385 -6.52 1.00 6.86
N GLU A 386 -5.40 0.59 7.46
CA GLU A 386 -4.25 1.46 7.75
C GLU A 386 -3.36 1.72 6.51
N PHE A 387 -3.66 1.11 5.37
CA PHE A 387 -2.85 1.19 4.16
C PHE A 387 -3.65 1.65 2.93
N ALA A 388 -4.50 2.66 3.12
CA ALA A 388 -5.32 3.27 2.08
C ALA A 388 -4.60 4.41 1.33
N ASP A 389 -3.41 4.15 0.78
CA ASP A 389 -2.67 5.15 -0.01
C ASP A 389 -3.41 5.44 -1.34
N PRO A 390 -3.82 6.70 -1.62
CA PRO A 390 -4.50 7.05 -2.86
C PRO A 390 -3.74 6.67 -4.13
N GLN A 391 -2.40 6.56 -4.07
CA GLN A 391 -1.58 6.19 -5.22
C GLN A 391 -1.99 4.85 -5.84
N PHE A 392 -2.44 3.88 -5.03
CA PHE A 392 -2.86 2.57 -5.55
C PHE A 392 -4.11 2.67 -6.42
N VAL A 393 -5.07 3.51 -6.01
CA VAL A 393 -6.30 3.75 -6.74
C VAL A 393 -6.00 4.55 -8.01
N ILE A 394 -5.11 5.55 -7.95
CA ILE A 394 -4.63 6.31 -9.13
C ILE A 394 -4.03 5.39 -10.19
N ASP A 395 -3.14 4.47 -9.80
CA ASP A 395 -2.48 3.54 -10.72
C ASP A 395 -3.50 2.62 -11.40
N ASP A 396 -4.50 2.15 -10.64
CA ASP A 396 -5.57 1.33 -11.19
C ASP A 396 -6.51 2.11 -12.12
N ILE A 397 -6.82 3.38 -11.81
CA ILE A 397 -7.59 4.27 -12.70
C ILE A 397 -6.84 4.47 -14.03
N LYS A 398 -5.55 4.80 -13.98
CA LYS A 398 -4.71 4.96 -15.19
C LYS A 398 -4.68 3.68 -16.03
N SER A 399 -4.64 2.52 -15.37
CA SER A 399 -4.72 1.22 -16.04
C SER A 399 -6.07 1.00 -16.74
N GLU A 400 -7.19 1.35 -16.11
CA GLU A 400 -8.53 1.22 -16.72
C GLU A 400 -8.76 2.22 -17.87
N ILE A 401 -8.30 3.48 -17.73
CA ILE A 401 -8.32 4.46 -18.82
C ILE A 401 -7.52 3.93 -20.03
N SER A 402 -6.33 3.36 -19.78
CA SER A 402 -5.50 2.79 -20.83
C SER A 402 -6.18 1.63 -21.57
N LYS A 403 -6.94 0.78 -20.86
CA LYS A 403 -7.77 -0.27 -21.48
C LYS A 403 -8.89 0.32 -22.32
N SER A 404 -9.55 1.37 -21.86
CA SER A 404 -10.60 2.06 -22.62
C SER A 404 -10.05 2.64 -23.94
N ILE A 405 -8.89 3.30 -23.89
CA ILE A 405 -8.20 3.83 -25.08
C ILE A 405 -7.91 2.71 -26.07
N HIS A 406 -7.41 1.56 -25.59
CA HIS A 406 -7.13 0.40 -26.44
C HIS A 406 -8.38 -0.17 -27.10
N THR A 407 -9.49 -0.25 -26.37
CA THR A 407 -10.77 -0.74 -26.89
C THR A 407 -11.51 0.29 -27.75
N LYS A 408 -11.01 1.54 -27.83
CA LYS A 408 -11.66 2.66 -28.55
C LYS A 408 -13.12 2.83 -28.13
N LYS A 409 -13.36 2.76 -26.82
CA LYS A 409 -14.67 3.06 -26.21
C LYS A 409 -14.52 4.28 -25.31
N PRO A 410 -15.56 5.14 -25.19
CA PRO A 410 -15.60 6.08 -24.08
C PRO A 410 -15.70 5.30 -22.76
N PHE A 411 -15.09 5.80 -21.69
CA PHE A 411 -15.14 5.12 -20.39
C PHE A 411 -16.20 5.68 -19.47
N PHE A 412 -16.75 4.80 -18.63
CA PHE A 412 -17.40 5.13 -17.38
C PHE A 412 -16.63 4.45 -16.24
N ILE A 413 -15.92 5.25 -15.45
CA ILE A 413 -15.10 4.75 -14.34
C ILE A 413 -15.68 5.26 -13.03
N THR A 414 -16.11 4.34 -12.16
CA THR A 414 -16.41 4.66 -10.76
C THR A 414 -15.17 4.42 -9.92
N THR A 415 -14.75 5.41 -9.13
CA THR A 415 -13.61 5.27 -8.22
C THR A 415 -14.06 5.46 -6.78
N PHE A 416 -13.51 4.67 -5.87
CA PHE A 416 -13.82 4.78 -4.45
C PHE A 416 -12.56 4.66 -3.60
N PHE A 417 -12.13 5.78 -3.04
CA PHE A 417 -10.96 5.91 -2.17
C PHE A 417 -11.36 5.73 -0.71
N SER A 418 -10.51 5.11 0.10
CA SER A 418 -10.78 4.89 1.55
C SER A 418 -10.02 5.86 2.45
N ILE A 419 -9.22 6.76 1.89
CA ILE A 419 -8.28 7.59 2.67
C ILE A 419 -8.98 8.49 3.69
N THR A 420 -10.18 9.01 3.37
CA THR A 420 -10.99 9.85 4.28
C THR A 420 -11.85 9.05 5.26
N HIS A 421 -11.96 7.73 5.08
CA HIS A 421 -12.67 6.87 6.02
C HIS A 421 -11.77 6.56 7.23
N PHE A 422 -12.39 6.31 8.38
CA PHE A 422 -11.65 5.93 9.57
C PHE A 422 -10.81 4.65 9.34
N PRO A 423 -9.56 4.58 9.80
CA PRO A 423 -9.02 5.32 10.93
C PRO A 423 -8.20 6.57 10.52
N TYR A 424 -8.49 7.17 9.36
CA TYR A 424 -7.75 8.34 8.82
C TYR A 424 -6.26 8.05 8.62
N PRO A 425 -5.93 7.06 7.75
CA PRO A 425 -4.59 6.53 7.58
C PRO A 425 -3.72 7.44 6.68
N ALA A 426 -3.56 8.71 7.02
CA ALA A 426 -2.76 9.65 6.25
C ALA A 426 -1.30 9.15 6.11
N CYS A 427 -0.84 8.91 4.87
CA CYS A 427 0.56 8.61 4.60
C CYS A 427 1.43 9.88 4.58
N TYR A 428 2.76 9.73 4.54
CA TYR A 428 3.66 10.86 4.37
C TYR A 428 3.44 11.54 3.01
N PRO A 429 3.44 12.88 2.92
CA PRO A 429 3.66 13.86 4.00
C PRO A 429 2.38 14.32 4.72
N TYR A 430 1.22 13.80 4.30
CA TYR A 430 -0.11 14.33 4.63
C TYR A 430 -0.44 14.34 6.12
N TYR A 431 0.02 13.34 6.89
CA TYR A 431 -0.22 13.32 8.34
C TYR A 431 0.45 14.49 9.08
N ASN A 432 1.34 15.26 8.46
CA ASN A 432 2.04 16.41 9.04
C ASN A 432 1.50 17.78 8.60
N TYR A 433 0.60 17.87 7.61
CA TYR A 433 0.23 19.17 7.05
C TYR A 433 -0.62 20.04 7.98
N PHE A 434 -1.57 19.43 8.68
CA PHE A 434 -2.50 20.15 9.56
C PHE A 434 -2.38 19.75 11.02
N THR A 435 -1.64 18.68 11.33
CA THR A 435 -1.51 18.15 12.69
C THR A 435 -0.39 18.84 13.47
N ASP A 436 -0.52 18.87 14.79
CA ASP A 436 0.55 19.34 15.67
C ASP A 436 1.60 18.23 15.86
N THR A 437 2.81 18.46 15.35
CA THR A 437 3.94 17.52 15.50
C THR A 437 4.30 17.24 16.97
N SER A 438 3.96 18.15 17.89
CA SER A 438 4.22 18.03 19.33
C SER A 438 3.27 17.04 20.05
N TYR A 439 2.10 16.75 19.48
CA TYR A 439 1.15 15.80 20.04
C TYR A 439 1.78 14.40 20.12
N LYS A 440 1.53 13.68 21.21
CA LYS A 440 2.05 12.32 21.48
C LYS A 440 0.98 11.36 21.99
N GLY A 441 -0.28 11.76 21.93
CA GLY A 441 -1.40 10.97 22.43
C GLY A 441 -1.76 9.79 21.52
N PRO A 442 -2.81 9.03 21.89
CA PRO A 442 -3.14 7.75 21.25
C PRO A 442 -3.55 7.86 19.78
N PHE A 443 -3.99 9.05 19.33
CA PHE A 443 -4.49 9.28 17.97
C PHE A 443 -3.42 9.78 16.99
N LYS A 444 -2.13 9.71 17.37
CA LYS A 444 -1.03 10.36 16.62
C LYS A 444 -1.04 10.07 15.12
N TYR A 445 -1.27 8.82 14.74
CA TYR A 445 -1.20 8.36 13.34
C TYR A 445 -2.51 7.83 12.79
N SER A 446 -3.49 7.52 13.65
CA SER A 446 -4.79 7.03 13.23
C SER A 446 -5.81 7.11 14.36
N LYS A 447 -7.09 7.29 14.01
CA LYS A 447 -8.22 7.16 14.92
C LYS A 447 -8.65 5.70 15.03
N ASN A 448 -7.89 4.92 15.80
CA ASN A 448 -8.29 3.58 16.20
C ASN A 448 -9.33 3.63 17.32
N ARG A 449 -10.09 2.54 17.50
CA ARG A 449 -10.95 2.36 18.69
C ARG A 449 -10.06 2.19 19.91
N VAL A 450 -9.96 3.24 20.72
CA VAL A 450 -9.27 3.22 22.00
C VAL A 450 -10.28 2.83 23.07
N VAL A 451 -9.96 1.82 23.87
CA VAL A 451 -10.81 1.35 24.97
C VAL A 451 -10.23 1.89 26.27
N SER A 452 -11.05 2.59 27.05
CA SER A 452 -10.77 2.92 28.44
C SER A 452 -11.41 1.90 29.37
N LEU A 453 -10.71 1.52 30.44
CA LEU A 453 -11.31 0.79 31.55
C LEU A 453 -11.73 1.81 32.60
N ASP A 454 -13.00 1.79 32.99
CA ASP A 454 -13.43 2.56 34.15
C ASP A 454 -12.90 1.93 35.46
N SER A 455 -13.13 2.62 36.59
CA SER A 455 -12.73 2.14 37.91
C SER A 455 -13.38 0.82 38.34
N SER A 456 -14.43 0.38 37.63
CA SER A 456 -15.11 -0.90 37.82
C SER A 456 -14.62 -2.00 36.86
N GLY A 457 -13.66 -1.69 35.97
CA GLY A 457 -13.10 -2.62 35.00
C GLY A 457 -13.97 -2.83 33.76
N VAL A 458 -14.98 -1.98 33.54
CA VAL A 458 -15.82 -2.02 32.34
C VAL A 458 -15.12 -1.24 31.23
N ALA A 459 -14.97 -1.89 30.08
CA ALA A 459 -14.43 -1.31 28.86
C ALA A 459 -15.46 -0.34 28.23
N SER A 460 -15.15 0.95 28.20
CA SER A 460 -15.87 1.98 27.43
C SER A 460 -15.00 2.51 26.29
N GLU A 461 -15.61 3.07 25.24
CA GLU A 461 -14.84 3.79 24.22
C GLU A 461 -14.24 5.04 24.87
N TYR A 462 -12.95 5.28 24.63
CA TYR A 462 -12.23 6.44 25.13
C TYR A 462 -12.85 7.72 24.56
N GLU A 463 -13.29 8.61 25.44
CA GLU A 463 -13.80 9.93 25.07
C GLU A 463 -12.62 10.90 24.88
N PRO A 464 -12.36 11.39 23.66
CA PRO A 464 -11.25 12.29 23.42
C PRO A 464 -11.48 13.67 24.03
N SER A 465 -10.42 14.28 24.56
CA SER A 465 -10.43 15.68 24.96
C SER A 465 -10.62 16.61 23.75
N LEU A 466 -10.99 17.88 23.98
CA LEU A 466 -11.13 18.87 22.90
C LEU A 466 -9.86 19.01 22.04
N GLN A 467 -8.68 18.95 22.66
CA GLN A 467 -7.41 19.00 21.94
C GLN A 467 -7.22 17.78 21.02
N GLU A 468 -7.67 16.60 21.46
CA GLU A 468 -7.59 15.37 20.67
C GLU A 468 -8.61 15.34 19.55
N ILE A 469 -9.82 15.88 19.78
CA ILE A 469 -10.82 16.06 18.73
C ILE A 469 -10.25 16.94 17.61
N GLU A 470 -9.64 18.08 17.95
CA GLU A 470 -9.01 18.95 16.96
C GLU A 470 -7.84 18.28 16.24
N TYR A 471 -7.07 17.44 16.94
CA TYR A 471 -6.02 16.63 16.32
C TYR A 471 -6.60 15.59 15.34
N ILE A 472 -7.68 14.90 15.71
CA ILE A 472 -8.36 13.93 14.84
C ILE A 472 -8.91 14.63 13.59
N ARG A 473 -9.53 15.82 13.74
CA ARG A 473 -9.99 16.63 12.61
C ARG A 473 -8.84 17.05 11.69
N ALA A 474 -7.71 17.46 12.26
CA ALA A 474 -6.51 17.77 11.48
C ALA A 474 -5.94 16.54 10.74
N LEU A 475 -6.05 15.35 11.33
CA LEU A 475 -5.66 14.10 10.68
C LEU A 475 -6.60 13.75 9.51
N TYR A 476 -7.91 13.96 9.70
CA TYR A 476 -8.91 13.86 8.63
C TYR A 476 -8.60 14.84 7.49
N ASP A 477 -8.28 16.09 7.80
CA ASP A 477 -7.92 17.11 6.81
C ASP A 477 -6.68 16.73 6.00
N GLY A 478 -5.70 16.06 6.64
CA GLY A 478 -4.55 15.50 5.95
C GLY A 478 -4.96 14.42 4.94
N CYS A 479 -5.89 13.54 5.33
CA CYS A 479 -6.46 12.54 4.44
C CYS A 479 -7.26 13.16 3.28
N LEU A 480 -8.04 14.20 3.57
CA LEU A 480 -8.78 14.95 2.57
C LEU A 480 -7.84 15.60 1.55
N TYR A 481 -6.75 16.21 2.01
CA TYR A 481 -5.73 16.78 1.13
C TYR A 481 -5.01 15.71 0.29
N ALA A 482 -4.79 14.51 0.84
CA ALA A 482 -4.26 13.39 0.06
C ALA A 482 -5.22 12.94 -1.05
N PHE A 483 -6.54 12.94 -0.78
CA PHE A 483 -7.55 12.69 -1.81
C PHE A 483 -7.60 13.82 -2.85
N ASP A 484 -7.50 15.08 -2.42
CA ASP A 484 -7.45 16.23 -3.32
C ASP A 484 -6.26 16.18 -4.29
N GLU A 485 -5.06 15.85 -3.80
CA GLU A 485 -3.89 15.64 -4.65
C GLU A 485 -4.07 14.47 -5.63
N ALA A 486 -4.81 13.43 -5.23
CA ALA A 486 -5.19 12.34 -6.13
C ALA A 486 -6.12 12.83 -7.25
N VAL A 487 -7.10 13.68 -6.92
CA VAL A 487 -7.98 14.33 -7.91
C VAL A 487 -7.13 15.17 -8.88
N GLY A 488 -6.22 16.01 -8.37
CA GLY A 488 -5.30 16.81 -9.19
C GLY A 488 -4.45 15.95 -10.13
N THR A 489 -3.90 14.84 -9.63
CA THR A 489 -3.11 13.88 -10.41
C THR A 489 -3.92 13.23 -11.53
N ILE A 490 -5.18 12.88 -11.27
CA ILE A 490 -6.07 12.29 -12.29
C ILE A 490 -6.45 13.32 -13.34
N MET A 491 -6.79 14.55 -12.93
CA MET A 491 -7.07 15.65 -13.85
C MET A 491 -5.86 15.94 -14.75
N GLN A 492 -4.66 15.99 -14.19
CA GLN A 492 -3.44 16.17 -14.96
C GLN A 492 -3.21 15.01 -15.95
N TYR A 493 -3.41 13.77 -15.51
CA TYR A 493 -3.30 12.61 -16.40
C TYR A 493 -4.31 12.67 -17.57
N LEU A 494 -5.54 13.10 -17.32
CA LEU A 494 -6.54 13.31 -18.37
C LEU A 494 -6.10 14.39 -19.36
N LYS A 495 -5.48 15.49 -18.88
CA LYS A 495 -4.91 16.55 -19.74
C LYS A 495 -3.76 16.03 -20.58
N ASP A 496 -2.82 15.30 -19.97
CA ASP A 496 -1.67 14.70 -20.66
C ASP A 496 -2.09 13.71 -21.77
N LYS A 497 -3.27 13.10 -21.61
CA LYS A 497 -3.87 12.18 -22.60
C LYS A 497 -4.85 12.85 -23.58
N ASN A 498 -5.03 14.18 -23.52
CA ASN A 498 -6.02 14.93 -24.32
C ASN A 498 -7.45 14.38 -24.15
N LEU A 499 -7.78 13.92 -22.95
CA LEU A 499 -9.09 13.38 -22.59
C LEU A 499 -9.91 14.37 -21.75
N TYR A 500 -9.24 15.31 -21.07
CA TYR A 500 -9.86 16.22 -20.09
C TYR A 500 -11.06 16.99 -20.66
N ASP A 501 -10.90 17.62 -21.82
CA ASP A 501 -11.95 18.47 -22.42
C ASP A 501 -13.22 17.71 -22.83
N ASN A 502 -13.14 16.38 -22.95
CA ASN A 502 -14.27 15.51 -23.29
C ASN A 502 -14.51 14.47 -22.18
N THR A 503 -14.32 14.85 -20.92
CA THR A 503 -14.59 14.00 -19.75
C THR A 503 -15.45 14.74 -18.74
N ILE A 504 -16.59 14.15 -18.38
CA ILE A 504 -17.42 14.55 -17.26
C ILE A 504 -16.76 14.00 -15.99
N ILE A 505 -16.38 14.89 -15.06
CA ILE A 505 -15.78 14.55 -13.76
C ILE A 505 -16.80 14.85 -12.67
N ILE A 506 -17.13 13.87 -11.85
CA ILE A 506 -18.12 13.98 -10.77
C ILE A 506 -17.40 13.71 -9.45
N ILE A 507 -17.41 14.68 -8.52
CA ILE A 507 -17.00 14.45 -7.12
C ILE A 507 -18.24 14.10 -6.31
N VAL A 508 -18.20 13.02 -5.54
CA VAL A 508 -19.33 12.60 -4.69
C VAL A 508 -18.84 11.83 -3.46
N SER A 509 -19.70 11.67 -2.46
CA SER A 509 -19.50 10.77 -1.33
C SER A 509 -20.65 9.76 -1.26
N ASP A 510 -20.40 8.61 -0.65
CA ASP A 510 -21.45 7.67 -0.28
C ASP A 510 -22.22 8.14 0.97
N HIS A 511 -21.53 8.75 1.93
CA HIS A 511 -22.07 9.40 3.13
C HIS A 511 -21.08 10.39 3.75
N GLY A 512 -21.47 11.06 4.84
CA GLY A 512 -20.54 11.82 5.67
C GLY A 512 -19.97 10.98 6.82
N GLU A 513 -19.29 11.64 7.73
CA GLU A 513 -18.66 11.06 8.91
C GLU A 513 -18.87 12.02 10.07
N ASN A 514 -19.26 11.56 11.25
CA ASN A 514 -19.30 12.42 12.42
C ASN A 514 -17.88 12.64 12.97
N LEU A 515 -17.49 13.91 13.13
CA LEU A 515 -16.19 14.34 13.64
C LEU A 515 -16.36 15.07 14.98
N TYR A 516 -17.18 14.50 15.86
CA TYR A 516 -17.47 14.97 17.22
C TYR A 516 -18.25 16.30 17.26
N GLU A 517 -19.11 16.55 16.28
CA GLU A 517 -20.05 17.68 16.32
C GLU A 517 -21.27 17.36 17.20
N HIS A 518 -21.80 18.38 17.89
CA HIS A 518 -23.07 18.33 18.62
C HIS A 518 -23.20 17.16 19.63
N GLU A 519 -22.12 16.85 20.36
CA GLU A 519 -22.04 15.75 21.34
C GLU A 519 -22.23 14.34 20.76
N TYR A 520 -22.35 14.22 19.44
CA TYR A 520 -22.30 12.93 18.80
C TYR A 520 -20.86 12.41 18.82
N GLY A 521 -20.70 11.11 19.10
CA GLY A 521 -19.42 10.44 18.91
C GLY A 521 -19.08 10.31 17.42
N MET A 522 -17.99 9.62 17.12
CA MET A 522 -17.58 9.38 15.74
C MET A 522 -18.30 8.18 15.10
N GLY A 523 -18.76 8.35 13.87
CA GLY A 523 -19.33 7.29 13.04
C GLY A 523 -20.07 7.85 11.82
N HIS A 524 -20.42 6.99 10.88
CA HIS A 524 -21.03 7.40 9.62
C HIS A 524 -22.33 8.17 9.82
N GLY A 525 -22.47 9.30 9.10
CA GLY A 525 -23.59 10.23 9.20
C GLY A 525 -23.69 11.12 7.98
#